data_AF-A0A0M0I3M3-F1
#
_entry.id   AF-A0A0M0I3M3-F1
#
_cell.length_a   1.000
_cell.length_b   1.000
_cell.length_c   1.000
_cell.angle_alpha   90.00
_cell.angle_beta   90.00
_cell.angle_gamma   90.00
#
_symmetry.space_group_name_H-M   'P 1'
#
loop_
_entity.id
_entity.type
_entity.pdbx_description
1 polymer ?
#
loop_
_entity_poly.entity_id
_entity_poly.type
_entity_poly.pdbx_seq_one_letter_code
_entity_poly.pdbx_strand_id
1 'polypeptide(L)'
;MRILILLLGLFSFVQPTLAEQKSYSESDLLDRPLMERYILDELKALRQEQQDLERKLTVQITDRELSVADKSLNYANVTVTYFFYIIAGVASLIAFVGWQSLNEFKSNTREMADKRLDTIAKEYEKKFSVLERDLKRKTRIISENNKEIEKINEIHNLWLRAQSMPTPEQKIDVYDEILGIRPGDLEALTYKADAAMEINEYHWALSLSNRVLELDTTNGPALYQRACAYSRLGVEEQAIEDLERAIEASPSIRDLINTEPDLEGLHGNPRFDALLHHDH
;
A
#
# COMPACT_ATOMS: atom_id res chain seq x y z
N MET A 1 -34.23 -64.72 58.47
CA MET A 1 -34.15 -65.36 59.81
C MET A 1 -33.37 -64.37 60.68
N ARG A 2 -33.97 -63.68 61.66
CA ARG A 2 -34.14 -64.08 63.10
C ARG A 2 -32.77 -64.29 63.79
N ILE A 3 -32.48 -63.83 65.02
CA ILE A 3 -33.27 -63.29 66.16
C ILE A 3 -32.28 -62.46 67.06
N LEU A 4 -32.60 -61.30 67.69
CA LEU A 4 -33.37 -61.00 68.94
C LEU A 4 -32.69 -61.45 70.27
N ILE A 5 -33.09 -60.82 71.40
CA ILE A 5 -32.84 -61.15 72.85
C ILE A 5 -31.61 -60.40 73.45
N LEU A 6 -31.66 -59.53 74.48
CA LEU A 6 -32.69 -59.01 75.43
C LEU A 6 -32.94 -59.80 76.75
N LEU A 7 -32.31 -59.36 77.87
CA LEU A 7 -32.60 -59.66 79.31
C LEU A 7 -31.69 -58.73 80.17
N LEU A 8 -32.05 -57.97 81.23
CA LEU A 8 -33.28 -57.68 82.02
C LEU A 8 -33.46 -58.49 83.34
N GLY A 9 -33.59 -57.78 84.49
CA GLY A 9 -33.71 -58.29 85.88
C GLY A 9 -32.52 -57.85 86.76
N LEU A 10 -32.56 -56.97 87.78
CA LEU A 10 -33.58 -56.31 88.64
C LEU A 10 -34.06 -57.08 89.90
N PHE A 11 -34.19 -56.35 91.04
CA PHE A 11 -34.65 -56.76 92.39
C PHE A 11 -33.70 -57.69 93.21
N SER A 12 -33.66 -57.71 94.56
CA SER A 12 -34.61 -57.27 95.61
C SER A 12 -34.00 -56.61 96.88
N PHE A 13 -34.88 -55.98 97.65
CA PHE A 13 -34.76 -55.33 98.97
C PHE A 13 -34.88 -56.35 100.14
N VAL A 14 -34.14 -56.22 101.26
CA VAL A 14 -34.45 -56.88 102.57
C VAL A 14 -33.93 -56.08 103.81
N GLN A 15 -34.77 -55.97 104.83
CA GLN A 15 -34.53 -55.71 106.28
C GLN A 15 -35.50 -56.63 107.08
N PRO A 16 -35.48 -56.77 108.44
CA PRO A 16 -34.59 -56.21 109.48
C PRO A 16 -33.59 -57.28 110.02
N THR A 17 -33.36 -57.70 111.29
CA THR A 17 -34.01 -57.69 112.65
C THR A 17 -33.03 -57.22 113.79
N LEU A 18 -33.32 -57.54 115.07
CA LEU A 18 -32.55 -57.20 116.29
C LEU A 18 -31.90 -58.42 117.00
N ALA A 19 -31.13 -58.13 118.07
CA ALA A 19 -30.41 -58.97 119.04
C ALA A 19 -28.95 -59.30 118.67
N GLU A 20 -27.98 -59.31 119.61
CA GLU A 20 -28.07 -59.29 121.08
C GLU A 20 -27.25 -58.12 121.71
N GLN A 21 -27.67 -57.62 122.87
CA GLN A 21 -27.07 -56.46 123.55
C GLN A 21 -26.16 -56.89 124.71
N LYS A 22 -24.86 -56.63 124.61
CA LYS A 22 -23.89 -56.95 125.67
C LYS A 22 -23.26 -55.70 126.26
N SER A 23 -23.67 -55.33 127.47
CA SER A 23 -23.04 -54.26 128.24
C SER A 23 -21.70 -54.73 128.81
N TYR A 24 -20.63 -54.00 128.52
CA TYR A 24 -19.40 -53.99 129.30
C TYR A 24 -18.90 -52.57 129.46
N SER A 25 -18.96 -52.09 130.70
CA SER A 25 -18.20 -50.99 131.30
C SER A 25 -18.03 -49.68 130.51
N GLU A 26 -18.55 -48.60 131.09
CA GLU A 26 -17.81 -47.34 131.12
C GLU A 26 -16.38 -47.63 131.65
N SER A 27 -15.36 -47.39 130.82
CA SER A 27 -13.97 -47.38 131.27
C SER A 27 -13.23 -46.29 130.50
N ASP A 28 -12.87 -45.22 131.21
CA ASP A 28 -12.19 -44.06 130.66
C ASP A 28 -10.81 -44.44 130.09
N LEU A 29 -10.56 -44.03 128.85
CA LEU A 29 -9.22 -44.09 128.23
C LEU A 29 -9.10 -43.13 127.04
N LEU A 30 -9.51 -41.89 127.28
CA LEU A 30 -9.29 -40.76 126.39
C LEU A 30 -7.80 -40.31 126.44
N ASP A 31 -6.86 -41.20 126.14
CA ASP A 31 -5.42 -40.91 126.36
C ASP A 31 -4.43 -41.69 125.44
N ARG A 32 -4.15 -41.16 124.23
CA ARG A 32 -2.88 -41.35 123.49
C ARG A 32 -2.60 -40.19 122.50
N PRO A 33 -1.83 -39.15 122.89
CA PRO A 33 -1.50 -38.01 122.00
C PRO A 33 -0.57 -38.34 120.81
N LEU A 34 -0.20 -39.60 120.62
CA LEU A 34 0.71 -40.06 119.56
C LEU A 34 -0.01 -40.41 118.25
N MET A 35 -1.27 -40.87 118.30
CA MET A 35 -2.01 -41.32 117.10
C MET A 35 -2.43 -40.15 116.20
N GLU A 36 -3.00 -39.09 116.79
CA GLU A 36 -3.40 -37.90 116.03
C GLU A 36 -2.21 -37.25 115.33
N ARG A 37 -1.07 -37.16 116.04
CA ARG A 37 0.17 -36.64 115.48
C ARG A 37 0.69 -37.49 114.32
N TYR A 38 0.67 -38.83 114.44
CA TYR A 38 1.07 -39.72 113.34
C TYR A 38 0.21 -39.47 112.09
N ILE A 39 -1.12 -39.40 112.25
CA ILE A 39 -2.05 -39.15 111.15
C ILE A 39 -1.83 -37.76 110.52
N LEU A 40 -1.51 -36.74 111.32
CA LEU A 40 -1.21 -35.39 110.82
C LEU A 40 0.15 -35.30 110.10
N ASP A 41 1.18 -35.99 110.61
CA ASP A 41 2.50 -36.04 109.97
C ASP A 41 2.44 -36.84 108.65
N GLU A 42 1.66 -37.93 108.57
CA GLU A 42 1.35 -38.66 107.32
C GLU A 42 0.56 -37.80 106.32
N LEU A 43 -0.54 -37.14 106.74
CA LEU A 43 -1.32 -36.25 105.87
C LEU A 43 -0.48 -35.08 105.33
N LYS A 44 0.50 -34.60 106.11
CA LYS A 44 1.45 -33.58 105.72
C LYS A 44 2.48 -34.12 104.73
N ALA A 45 3.02 -35.32 104.95
CA ALA A 45 3.90 -36.01 104.03
C ALA A 45 3.21 -36.27 102.67
N LEU A 46 1.99 -36.83 102.69
CA LEU A 46 1.17 -37.09 101.51
C LEU A 46 0.87 -35.80 100.73
N ARG A 47 0.53 -34.70 101.41
CA ARG A 47 0.33 -33.39 100.76
C ARG A 47 1.62 -32.84 100.15
N GLN A 48 2.77 -33.05 100.79
CA GLN A 48 4.06 -32.60 100.28
C GLN A 48 4.51 -33.45 99.08
N GLU A 49 4.30 -34.76 99.11
CA GLU A 49 4.51 -35.66 97.98
C GLU A 49 3.58 -35.33 96.82
N GLN A 50 2.30 -35.04 97.08
CA GLN A 50 1.36 -34.53 96.07
C GLN A 50 1.89 -33.25 95.42
N GLN A 51 2.35 -32.26 96.21
CA GLN A 51 2.91 -31.02 95.66
C GLN A 51 4.19 -31.25 94.84
N ASP A 52 5.08 -32.15 95.25
CA ASP A 52 6.28 -32.46 94.48
C ASP A 52 5.99 -33.33 93.24
N LEU A 53 4.93 -34.15 93.27
CA LEU A 53 4.40 -34.84 92.10
C LEU A 53 3.78 -33.85 91.11
N GLU A 54 2.92 -32.93 91.58
CA GLU A 54 2.33 -31.87 90.76
C GLU A 54 3.42 -30.99 90.12
N ARG A 55 4.46 -30.59 90.87
CA ARG A 55 5.63 -29.87 90.32
C ARG A 55 6.34 -30.66 89.23
N LYS A 56 6.66 -31.94 89.48
CA LYS A 56 7.34 -32.81 88.50
C LYS A 56 6.50 -33.02 87.24
N LEU A 57 5.20 -33.24 87.39
CA LEU A 57 4.25 -33.37 86.28
C LEU A 57 4.15 -32.06 85.48
N THR A 58 4.05 -30.91 86.16
CA THR A 58 4.03 -29.59 85.51
C THR A 58 5.28 -29.39 84.67
N VAL A 59 6.47 -29.61 85.25
CA VAL A 59 7.75 -29.47 84.53
C VAL A 59 7.81 -30.41 83.32
N GLN A 60 7.49 -31.70 83.49
CA GLN A 60 7.50 -32.66 82.38
C GLN A 60 6.47 -32.34 81.29
N ILE A 61 5.30 -31.82 81.64
CA ILE A 61 4.29 -31.37 80.67
C ILE A 61 4.82 -30.15 79.91
N THR A 62 5.33 -29.12 80.61
CA THR A 62 5.87 -27.91 79.95
C THR A 62 7.09 -28.19 79.06
N ASP A 63 7.99 -29.08 79.47
CA ASP A 63 9.15 -29.49 78.66
C ASP A 63 8.73 -30.29 77.43
N ARG A 64 7.73 -31.17 77.56
CA ARG A 64 7.12 -31.89 76.44
C ARG A 64 6.39 -30.95 75.47
N GLU A 65 5.63 -29.99 75.98
CA GLU A 65 4.96 -28.97 75.17
C GLU A 65 5.97 -28.09 74.45
N LEU A 66 7.02 -27.63 75.14
CA LEU A 66 8.12 -26.86 74.54
C LEU A 66 8.85 -27.67 73.45
N SER A 67 9.12 -28.97 73.68
CA SER A 67 9.74 -29.84 72.68
C SER A 67 8.85 -30.11 71.46
N VAL A 68 7.52 -30.11 71.62
CA VAL A 68 6.54 -30.21 70.52
C VAL A 68 6.42 -28.87 69.77
N ALA A 69 6.45 -27.75 70.48
CA ALA A 69 6.47 -26.42 69.90
C ALA A 69 7.74 -26.20 69.07
N ASP A 70 8.94 -26.45 69.62
CA ASP A 70 10.22 -26.30 68.92
C ASP A 70 10.30 -27.18 67.66
N LYS A 71 9.88 -28.45 67.74
CA LYS A 71 9.80 -29.32 66.56
C LYS A 71 8.84 -28.81 65.50
N SER A 72 7.66 -28.33 65.89
CA SER A 72 6.68 -27.80 64.92
C SER A 72 7.11 -26.46 64.31
N LEU A 73 7.77 -25.58 65.07
CA LEU A 73 8.45 -24.38 64.57
C LEU A 73 9.58 -24.72 63.60
N ASN A 74 10.40 -25.74 63.88
CA ASN A 74 11.45 -26.18 62.98
C ASN A 74 10.88 -26.76 61.67
N TYR A 75 9.82 -27.58 61.73
CA TYR A 75 9.13 -28.05 60.52
C TYR A 75 8.50 -26.88 59.72
N ALA A 76 7.94 -25.87 60.40
CA ALA A 76 7.42 -24.68 59.75
C ALA A 76 8.53 -23.88 59.05
N ASN A 77 9.66 -23.62 59.73
CA ASN A 77 10.82 -22.94 59.15
C ASN A 77 11.36 -23.70 57.93
N VAL A 78 11.60 -25.01 58.05
CA VAL A 78 12.12 -25.84 56.96
C VAL A 78 11.17 -25.88 55.75
N THR A 79 9.86 -26.03 55.97
CA THR A 79 8.90 -26.03 54.85
C THR A 79 8.78 -24.66 54.19
N VAL A 80 8.73 -23.57 54.96
CA VAL A 80 8.75 -22.19 54.44
C VAL A 80 10.02 -21.91 53.63
N THR A 81 11.19 -22.33 54.11
CA THR A 81 12.46 -22.21 53.37
C THR A 81 12.44 -22.99 52.05
N TYR A 82 11.91 -24.22 52.02
CA TYR A 82 11.75 -24.96 50.76
C TYR A 82 10.76 -24.30 49.80
N PHE A 83 9.64 -23.74 50.28
CA PHE A 83 8.74 -22.95 49.43
C PHE A 83 9.45 -21.74 48.83
N PHE A 84 10.25 -21.00 49.61
CA PHE A 84 11.06 -19.90 49.08
C PHE A 84 12.07 -20.36 48.02
N TYR A 85 12.75 -21.51 48.20
CA TYR A 85 13.66 -22.04 47.18
C TYR A 85 12.92 -22.49 45.90
N ILE A 86 11.74 -23.10 46.01
CA ILE A 86 10.93 -23.46 44.84
C ILE A 86 10.48 -22.20 44.09
N ILE A 87 9.98 -21.18 44.80
CA ILE A 87 9.57 -19.90 44.21
C ILE A 87 10.76 -19.19 43.55
N ALA A 88 11.93 -19.17 44.20
CA ALA A 88 13.15 -18.59 43.64
C ALA A 88 13.64 -19.33 42.38
N GLY A 89 13.59 -20.67 42.38
CA GLY A 89 13.94 -21.48 41.21
C GLY A 89 13.00 -21.25 40.03
N VAL A 90 11.69 -21.21 40.27
CA VAL A 90 10.68 -20.91 39.25
C VAL A 90 10.82 -19.47 38.74
N ALA A 91 11.04 -18.50 39.62
CA ALA A 91 11.27 -17.10 39.23
C ALA A 91 12.56 -16.93 38.40
N SER A 92 13.63 -17.64 38.75
CA SER A 92 14.89 -17.65 37.99
C SER A 92 14.70 -18.26 36.59
N LEU A 93 13.96 -19.37 36.49
CA LEU A 93 13.64 -20.01 35.21
C LEU A 93 12.80 -19.09 34.31
N ILE A 94 11.76 -18.46 34.88
CA ILE A 94 10.91 -17.48 34.17
C ILE A 94 11.72 -16.27 33.72
N ALA A 95 12.62 -15.75 34.56
CA ALA A 95 13.49 -14.63 34.20
C ALA A 95 14.46 -14.99 33.06
N PHE A 96 15.03 -16.20 33.07
CA PHE A 96 15.92 -16.66 32.01
C PHE A 96 15.19 -16.82 30.66
N VAL A 97 14.06 -17.53 30.66
CA VAL A 97 13.23 -17.73 29.44
C VAL A 97 12.67 -16.40 28.93
N GLY A 98 12.21 -15.52 29.84
CA GLY A 98 11.74 -14.17 29.49
C GLY A 98 12.85 -13.31 28.88
N TRP A 99 14.07 -13.36 29.43
CA TRP A 99 15.22 -12.64 28.87
C TRP A 99 15.60 -13.13 27.47
N GLN A 100 15.62 -14.43 27.23
CA GLN A 100 15.84 -14.98 25.89
C GLN A 100 14.74 -14.52 24.92
N SER A 101 13.47 -14.70 25.29
CA SER A 101 12.31 -14.33 24.46
C SER A 101 12.28 -12.83 24.12
N LEU A 102 12.61 -11.95 25.07
CA LEU A 102 12.69 -10.50 24.82
C LEU A 102 13.82 -10.13 23.84
N ASN A 103 14.95 -10.83 23.88
CA ASN A 103 16.05 -10.60 22.94
C ASN A 103 15.72 -11.13 21.54
N GLU A 104 15.12 -12.31 21.43
CA GLU A 104 14.64 -12.87 20.15
C GLU A 104 13.54 -12.00 19.54
N PHE A 105 12.58 -11.52 20.35
CA PHE A 105 11.56 -10.58 19.87
C PHE A 105 12.20 -9.29 19.36
N LYS A 106 13.20 -8.76 20.06
CA LYS A 106 13.94 -7.54 19.67
C LYS A 106 14.77 -7.71 18.39
N SER A 107 15.41 -8.86 18.16
CA SER A 107 16.10 -9.14 16.89
C SER A 107 15.10 -9.30 15.75
N ASN A 108 14.05 -10.09 15.96
CA ASN A 108 13.13 -10.49 14.89
C ASN A 108 12.21 -9.33 14.46
N THR A 109 11.79 -8.48 15.40
CA THR A 109 11.06 -7.24 15.07
C THR A 109 11.91 -6.24 14.31
N ARG A 110 13.20 -6.08 14.69
CA ARG A 110 14.14 -5.25 13.95
C ARG A 110 14.38 -5.80 12.53
N GLU A 111 14.66 -7.09 12.40
CA GLU A 111 14.88 -7.71 11.09
C GLU A 111 13.64 -7.62 10.19
N MET A 112 12.43 -7.77 10.73
CA MET A 112 11.19 -7.56 9.96
C MET A 112 10.98 -6.08 9.60
N ALA A 113 11.37 -5.13 10.46
CA ALA A 113 11.32 -3.71 10.14
C ALA A 113 12.31 -3.36 9.02
N ASP A 114 13.57 -3.79 9.13
CA ASP A 114 14.63 -3.59 8.14
C ASP A 114 14.24 -4.22 6.79
N LYS A 115 13.67 -5.44 6.78
CA LYS A 115 13.11 -6.08 5.57
C LYS A 115 11.94 -5.31 4.97
N ARG A 116 11.02 -4.77 5.78
CA ARG A 116 9.90 -3.95 5.28
C ARG A 116 10.41 -2.67 4.65
N LEU A 117 11.36 -1.97 5.29
CA LEU A 117 12.00 -0.76 4.76
C LEU A 117 12.70 -1.04 3.43
N ASP A 118 13.44 -2.15 3.30
CA ASP A 118 14.05 -2.59 2.05
C ASP A 118 13.02 -2.83 0.92
N THR A 119 11.92 -3.55 1.22
CA THR A 119 10.86 -3.77 0.21
C THR A 119 10.17 -2.47 -0.22
N ILE A 120 9.94 -1.54 0.71
CA ILE A 120 9.36 -0.23 0.44
C ILE A 120 10.32 0.61 -0.41
N ALA A 121 11.62 0.63 -0.06
CA ALA A 121 12.65 1.36 -0.80
C ALA A 121 12.73 0.87 -2.26
N LYS A 122 12.76 -0.45 -2.48
CA LYS A 122 12.77 -1.07 -3.82
C LYS A 122 11.49 -0.79 -4.61
N GLU A 123 10.32 -0.71 -3.96
CA GLU A 123 9.08 -0.33 -4.63
C GLU A 123 9.11 1.15 -5.07
N TYR A 124 9.60 2.06 -4.21
CA TYR A 124 9.75 3.47 -4.56
C TYR A 124 10.82 3.70 -5.63
N GLU A 125 11.97 3.03 -5.56
CA GLU A 125 13.02 3.05 -6.59
C GLU A 125 12.46 2.60 -7.95
N LYS A 126 11.70 1.49 -7.98
CA LYS A 126 11.04 1.00 -9.20
C LYS A 126 10.01 2.01 -9.74
N LYS A 127 9.20 2.62 -8.88
CA LYS A 127 8.23 3.68 -9.27
C LYS A 127 8.95 4.92 -9.81
N PHE A 128 10.05 5.34 -9.17
CA PHE A 128 10.86 6.48 -9.60
C PHE A 128 11.52 6.22 -10.96
N SER A 129 12.08 5.03 -11.18
CA SER A 129 12.63 4.61 -12.48
C SER A 129 11.58 4.62 -13.60
N VAL A 130 10.33 4.23 -13.32
CA VAL A 130 9.23 4.34 -14.30
C VAL A 130 8.92 5.81 -14.58
N LEU A 131 8.71 6.62 -13.54
CA LEU A 131 8.40 8.05 -13.67
C LEU A 131 9.49 8.82 -14.43
N GLU A 132 10.76 8.55 -14.15
CA GLU A 132 11.90 9.18 -14.83
C GLU A 132 11.93 8.84 -16.33
N ARG A 133 11.64 7.59 -16.71
CA ARG A 133 11.56 7.16 -18.11
C ARG A 133 10.37 7.78 -18.83
N ASP A 134 9.23 7.89 -18.17
CA ASP A 134 8.03 8.52 -18.74
C ASP A 134 8.19 10.04 -18.87
N LEU A 135 8.84 10.70 -17.90
CA LEU A 135 9.23 12.11 -17.98
C LEU A 135 10.20 12.33 -19.15
N LYS A 136 11.31 11.57 -19.23
CA LYS A 136 12.27 11.66 -20.35
C LYS A 136 11.60 11.46 -21.71
N ARG A 137 10.66 10.52 -21.83
CA ARG A 137 9.85 10.31 -23.05
C ARG A 137 8.98 11.54 -23.36
N LYS A 138 8.23 12.05 -22.38
CA LYS A 138 7.34 13.22 -22.58
C LYS A 138 8.14 14.48 -22.93
N THR A 139 9.26 14.76 -22.24
CA THR A 139 10.15 15.89 -22.56
C THR A 139 10.72 15.78 -23.96
N ARG A 140 11.10 14.58 -24.42
CA ARG A 140 11.54 14.36 -25.81
C ARG A 140 10.41 14.69 -26.81
N ILE A 141 9.21 14.15 -26.62
CA ILE A 141 8.06 14.41 -27.50
C ILE A 141 7.71 15.91 -27.53
N ILE A 142 7.73 16.59 -26.38
CA ILE A 142 7.50 18.04 -26.31
C ILE A 142 8.60 18.80 -27.08
N SER A 143 9.87 18.40 -26.95
CA SER A 143 10.97 19.01 -27.70
C SER A 143 10.94 18.72 -29.20
N GLU A 144 10.35 17.60 -29.63
CA GLU A 144 10.16 17.28 -31.05
C GLU A 144 8.96 18.08 -31.60
N ASN A 145 7.82 18.07 -30.92
CA ASN A 145 6.64 18.86 -31.27
C ASN A 145 6.94 20.37 -31.35
N ASN A 146 7.71 20.91 -30.40
CA ASN A 146 8.07 22.34 -30.40
C ASN A 146 8.86 22.74 -31.66
N LYS A 147 9.72 21.86 -32.19
CA LYS A 147 10.46 22.11 -33.44
C LYS A 147 9.57 22.06 -34.67
N GLU A 148 8.59 21.16 -34.70
CA GLU A 148 7.62 21.16 -35.80
C GLU A 148 6.69 22.37 -35.74
N ILE A 149 6.30 22.85 -34.55
CA ILE A 149 5.59 24.13 -34.37
C ILE A 149 6.46 25.31 -34.85
N GLU A 150 7.76 25.31 -34.53
CA GLU A 150 8.72 26.34 -34.98
C GLU A 150 8.80 26.40 -36.51
N LYS A 151 8.97 25.26 -37.19
CA LYS A 151 8.93 25.17 -38.67
C LYS A 151 7.59 25.60 -39.26
N ILE A 152 6.46 25.24 -38.64
CA ILE A 152 5.12 25.63 -39.13
C ILE A 152 4.95 27.15 -39.05
N ASN A 153 5.42 27.77 -37.97
CA ASN A 153 5.42 29.23 -37.83
C ASN A 153 6.38 29.89 -38.83
N GLU A 154 7.56 29.30 -39.07
CA GLU A 154 8.53 29.76 -40.07
C GLU A 154 7.93 29.74 -41.49
N ILE A 155 7.38 28.58 -41.91
CA ILE A 155 6.67 28.42 -43.19
C ILE A 155 5.50 29.40 -43.29
N HIS A 156 4.71 29.60 -42.22
CA HIS A 156 3.60 30.57 -42.23
C HIS A 156 4.08 32.02 -42.40
N ASN A 157 5.18 32.40 -41.74
CA ASN A 157 5.80 33.72 -41.93
C ASN A 157 6.33 33.90 -43.37
N LEU A 158 6.86 32.84 -43.99
CA LEU A 158 7.27 32.86 -45.39
C LEU A 158 6.08 32.98 -46.34
N TRP A 159 4.95 32.31 -46.07
CA TRP A 159 3.70 32.51 -46.84
C TRP A 159 3.20 33.95 -46.79
N LEU A 160 3.17 34.56 -45.59
CA LEU A 160 2.80 35.97 -45.43
C LEU A 160 3.79 36.91 -46.13
N ARG A 161 5.09 36.55 -46.16
CA ARG A 161 6.12 37.27 -46.90
C ARG A 161 5.90 37.17 -48.41
N ALA A 162 5.62 35.98 -48.95
CA ALA A 162 5.36 35.76 -50.38
C ALA A 162 4.13 36.55 -50.87
N GLN A 163 3.02 36.52 -50.10
CA GLN A 163 1.82 37.33 -50.38
C GLN A 163 2.08 38.84 -50.36
N SER A 164 3.15 39.27 -49.69
CA SER A 164 3.56 40.68 -49.60
C SER A 164 4.60 41.10 -50.66
N MET A 165 5.11 40.17 -51.49
CA MET A 165 6.11 40.48 -52.52
C MET A 165 5.46 40.99 -53.81
N PRO A 166 5.88 42.16 -54.33
CA PRO A 166 5.26 42.77 -55.52
C PRO A 166 5.78 42.21 -56.85
N THR A 167 6.85 41.41 -56.86
CA THR A 167 7.41 40.81 -58.09
C THR A 167 7.45 39.29 -58.01
N PRO A 168 7.13 38.57 -59.10
CA PRO A 168 7.10 37.10 -59.11
C PRO A 168 8.43 36.45 -58.79
N GLU A 169 9.56 37.03 -59.18
CA GLU A 169 10.89 36.53 -58.86
C GLU A 169 11.13 36.47 -57.35
N GLN A 170 10.62 37.48 -56.61
CA GLN A 170 10.70 37.52 -55.15
C GLN A 170 9.70 36.57 -54.49
N LYS A 171 8.56 36.25 -55.14
CA LYS A 171 7.68 35.15 -54.69
C LYS A 171 8.40 33.81 -54.84
N ILE A 172 9.01 33.57 -56.00
CA ILE A 172 9.77 32.36 -56.37
C ILE A 172 10.90 32.07 -55.37
N ASP A 173 11.70 33.07 -55.00
CA ASP A 173 12.75 32.93 -53.98
C ASP A 173 12.17 32.47 -52.62
N VAL A 174 11.05 33.07 -52.20
CA VAL A 174 10.39 32.73 -50.92
C VAL A 174 9.72 31.35 -50.97
N TYR A 175 9.21 30.91 -52.12
CA TYR A 175 8.74 29.54 -52.30
C TYR A 175 9.89 28.52 -52.27
N ASP A 176 11.09 28.87 -52.75
CA ASP A 176 12.28 28.02 -52.54
C ASP A 176 12.76 28.00 -51.09
N GLU A 177 12.64 29.10 -50.32
CA GLU A 177 12.83 29.08 -48.87
C GLU A 177 11.85 28.09 -48.19
N ILE A 178 10.56 28.11 -48.54
CA ILE A 178 9.55 27.16 -48.02
C ILE A 178 9.85 25.72 -48.43
N LEU A 179 10.18 25.48 -49.70
CA LEU A 179 10.49 24.14 -50.23
C LEU A 179 11.81 23.59 -49.68
N GLY A 180 12.74 24.45 -49.23
CA GLY A 180 13.91 24.05 -48.46
C GLY A 180 13.55 23.46 -47.09
N ILE A 181 12.54 24.01 -46.42
CA ILE A 181 12.03 23.49 -45.13
C ILE A 181 11.14 22.25 -45.35
N ARG A 182 10.32 22.25 -46.42
CA ARG A 182 9.35 21.19 -46.73
C ARG A 182 9.36 20.82 -48.24
N PRO A 183 10.28 19.94 -48.69
CA PRO A 183 10.45 19.62 -50.12
C PRO A 183 9.30 18.90 -50.84
N GLY A 184 8.23 18.58 -50.12
CA GLY A 184 7.00 17.96 -50.63
C GLY A 184 5.75 18.79 -50.33
N ASP A 185 5.91 20.11 -50.10
CA ASP A 185 4.77 21.02 -50.00
C ASP A 185 4.17 21.27 -51.39
N LEU A 186 3.01 20.67 -51.66
CA LEU A 186 2.34 20.75 -52.96
C LEU A 186 1.82 22.16 -53.24
N GLU A 187 1.38 22.87 -52.21
CA GLU A 187 0.85 24.23 -52.30
C GLU A 187 1.97 25.21 -52.65
N ALA A 188 3.14 25.10 -52.01
CA ALA A 188 4.30 25.90 -52.39
C ALA A 188 4.79 25.60 -53.83
N LEU A 189 4.64 24.36 -54.32
CA LEU A 189 4.95 24.03 -55.71
C LEU A 189 3.94 24.62 -56.71
N THR A 190 2.64 24.61 -56.42
CA THR A 190 1.63 25.21 -57.32
C THR A 190 1.73 26.73 -57.37
N TYR A 191 1.89 27.40 -56.23
CA TYR A 191 2.10 28.85 -56.20
C TYR A 191 3.46 29.27 -56.79
N LYS A 192 4.46 28.38 -56.81
CA LYS A 192 5.70 28.62 -57.58
C LYS A 192 5.49 28.43 -59.09
N ALA A 193 4.62 27.52 -59.52
CA ALA A 193 4.25 27.39 -60.93
C ALA A 193 3.50 28.64 -61.41
N ASP A 194 2.55 29.15 -60.62
CA ASP A 194 1.83 30.40 -60.81
C ASP A 194 2.79 31.61 -60.97
N ALA A 195 3.72 31.80 -60.04
CA ALA A 195 4.74 32.83 -60.17
C ALA A 195 5.71 32.60 -61.36
N ALA A 196 5.89 31.37 -61.84
CA ALA A 196 6.64 31.06 -63.07
C ALA A 196 5.84 31.40 -64.34
N MET A 197 4.50 31.35 -64.30
CA MET A 197 3.63 31.88 -65.36
C MET A 197 3.71 33.41 -65.44
N GLU A 198 3.71 34.11 -64.30
CA GLU A 198 3.86 35.59 -64.24
C GLU A 198 5.14 36.10 -64.93
N ILE A 199 6.24 35.33 -64.94
CA ILE A 199 7.49 35.66 -65.66
C ILE A 199 7.57 35.10 -67.09
N ASN A 200 6.52 34.48 -67.61
CA ASN A 200 6.45 33.82 -68.93
C ASN A 200 7.33 32.56 -69.08
N GLU A 201 7.79 31.94 -67.99
CA GLU A 201 8.61 30.71 -68.02
C GLU A 201 7.73 29.45 -68.09
N TYR A 202 6.89 29.38 -69.12
CA TYR A 202 5.82 28.38 -69.29
C TYR A 202 6.31 26.93 -69.19
N HIS A 203 7.48 26.62 -69.75
CA HIS A 203 8.10 25.29 -69.64
C HIS A 203 8.49 24.92 -68.20
N TRP A 204 8.84 25.90 -67.37
CA TRP A 204 9.16 25.67 -65.96
C TRP A 204 7.91 25.51 -65.12
N ALA A 205 6.88 26.35 -65.32
CA ALA A 205 5.57 26.20 -64.69
C ALA A 205 4.93 24.83 -64.95
N LEU A 206 4.99 24.36 -66.20
CA LEU A 206 4.57 23.02 -66.63
C LEU A 206 5.34 21.91 -65.88
N SER A 207 6.65 22.08 -65.70
CA SER A 207 7.51 21.12 -64.99
C SER A 207 7.21 21.08 -63.48
N LEU A 208 6.96 22.24 -62.85
CA LEU A 208 6.55 22.35 -61.45
C LEU A 208 5.17 21.71 -61.22
N SER A 209 4.20 22.01 -62.09
CA SER A 209 2.84 21.45 -62.03
C SER A 209 2.85 19.93 -62.26
N ASN A 210 3.66 19.42 -63.20
CA ASN A 210 3.85 17.98 -63.37
C ASN A 210 4.34 17.29 -62.08
N ARG A 211 5.31 17.89 -61.37
CA ARG A 211 5.83 17.33 -60.11
C ARG A 211 4.79 17.33 -58.98
N VAL A 212 3.81 18.24 -58.99
CA VAL A 212 2.65 18.16 -58.08
C VAL A 212 1.73 17.01 -58.49
N LEU A 213 1.45 16.88 -59.78
CA LEU A 213 0.54 15.87 -60.34
C LEU A 213 1.11 14.44 -60.30
N GLU A 214 2.43 14.27 -60.13
CA GLU A 214 3.08 13.00 -59.78
C GLU A 214 2.73 12.51 -58.36
N LEU A 215 2.35 13.43 -57.45
CA LEU A 215 2.07 13.16 -56.04
C LEU A 215 0.55 13.23 -55.72
N ASP A 216 -0.17 14.13 -56.37
CA ASP A 216 -1.63 14.28 -56.32
C ASP A 216 -2.17 14.49 -57.75
N THR A 217 -2.56 13.40 -58.40
CA THR A 217 -3.10 13.38 -59.78
C THR A 217 -4.45 14.10 -59.92
N THR A 218 -5.05 14.52 -58.80
CA THR A 218 -6.34 15.19 -58.66
C THR A 218 -6.21 16.66 -58.21
N ASN A 219 -4.99 17.20 -58.18
CA ASN A 219 -4.76 18.56 -57.71
C ASN A 219 -5.31 19.61 -58.68
N GLY A 220 -6.54 20.09 -58.45
CA GLY A 220 -7.22 21.09 -59.30
C GLY A 220 -6.35 22.32 -59.63
N PRO A 221 -5.71 22.99 -58.65
CA PRO A 221 -4.81 24.11 -58.93
C PRO A 221 -3.61 23.74 -59.80
N ALA A 222 -2.98 22.57 -59.62
CA ALA A 222 -1.87 22.16 -60.48
C ALA A 222 -2.33 21.78 -61.91
N LEU A 223 -3.51 21.20 -62.06
CA LEU A 223 -4.12 20.94 -63.37
C LEU A 223 -4.40 22.25 -64.11
N TYR A 224 -4.99 23.24 -63.43
CA TYR A 224 -5.22 24.58 -63.97
C TYR A 224 -3.92 25.26 -64.41
N GLN A 225 -2.92 25.34 -63.52
CA GLN A 225 -1.61 25.95 -63.84
C GLN A 225 -0.90 25.24 -65.00
N ARG A 226 -1.02 23.90 -65.10
CA ARG A 226 -0.49 23.15 -66.25
C ARG A 226 -1.27 23.44 -67.54
N ALA A 227 -2.59 23.63 -67.46
CA ALA A 227 -3.40 23.99 -68.61
C ALA A 227 -3.11 25.41 -69.14
N CYS A 228 -2.94 26.40 -68.25
CA CYS A 228 -2.50 27.75 -68.63
C CYS A 228 -1.12 27.69 -69.32
N ALA A 229 -0.18 26.90 -68.77
CA ALA A 229 1.11 26.66 -69.41
C ALA A 229 0.99 25.99 -70.78
N TYR A 230 0.13 24.98 -70.95
CA TYR A 230 -0.13 24.35 -72.25
C TYR A 230 -0.77 25.30 -73.25
N SER A 231 -1.74 26.13 -72.84
CA SER A 231 -2.38 27.16 -73.67
C SER A 231 -1.34 28.16 -74.19
N ARG A 232 -0.51 28.73 -73.31
CA ARG A 232 0.57 29.66 -73.67
C ARG A 232 1.67 29.03 -74.54
N LEU A 233 1.81 27.69 -74.52
CA LEU A 233 2.69 26.94 -75.41
C LEU A 233 2.04 26.47 -76.73
N GLY A 234 0.76 26.81 -76.97
CA GLY A 234 0.03 26.41 -78.18
C GLY A 234 -0.39 24.93 -78.21
N VAL A 235 -0.56 24.30 -77.04
CA VAL A 235 -0.86 22.88 -76.87
C VAL A 235 -2.32 22.71 -76.43
N GLU A 236 -3.24 23.14 -77.29
CA GLU A 236 -4.67 23.34 -76.99
C GLU A 236 -5.37 22.10 -76.39
N GLU A 237 -5.21 20.93 -77.00
CA GLU A 237 -5.98 19.73 -76.62
C GLU A 237 -5.65 19.28 -75.18
N GLN A 238 -4.36 19.29 -74.80
CA GLN A 238 -3.93 18.91 -73.45
C GLN A 238 -4.23 20.01 -72.41
N ALA A 239 -4.31 21.28 -72.83
CA ALA A 239 -4.83 22.33 -71.96
C ALA A 239 -6.30 22.04 -71.62
N ILE A 240 -7.13 21.72 -72.61
CA ILE A 240 -8.56 21.44 -72.43
C ILE A 240 -8.79 20.18 -71.60
N GLU A 241 -8.05 19.09 -71.83
CA GLU A 241 -8.13 17.86 -71.01
C GLU A 241 -7.76 18.11 -69.54
N ASP A 242 -6.79 18.98 -69.26
CA ASP A 242 -6.44 19.35 -67.89
C ASP A 242 -7.45 20.33 -67.26
N LEU A 243 -8.06 21.24 -68.03
CA LEU A 243 -9.15 22.10 -67.53
C LEU A 243 -10.41 21.30 -67.17
N GLU A 244 -10.80 20.34 -68.02
CA GLU A 244 -11.90 19.41 -67.72
C GLU A 244 -11.69 18.74 -66.35
N ARG A 245 -10.49 18.16 -66.14
CA ARG A 245 -10.11 17.50 -64.88
C ARG A 245 -9.94 18.49 -63.72
N ALA A 246 -9.49 19.72 -63.96
CA ALA A 246 -9.37 20.75 -62.94
C ALA A 246 -10.75 21.15 -62.39
N ILE A 247 -11.73 21.30 -63.28
CA ILE A 247 -13.12 21.64 -62.94
C ILE A 247 -13.83 20.46 -62.24
N GLU A 248 -13.56 19.21 -62.64
CA GLU A 248 -14.02 18.02 -61.92
C GLU A 248 -13.48 17.97 -60.48
N ALA A 249 -12.20 18.31 -60.27
CA ALA A 249 -11.56 18.32 -58.96
C ALA A 249 -11.97 19.54 -58.09
N SER A 250 -12.18 20.70 -58.70
CA SER A 250 -12.52 21.95 -58.03
C SER A 250 -13.44 22.82 -58.91
N PRO A 251 -14.77 22.74 -58.74
CA PRO A 251 -15.73 23.45 -59.60
C PRO A 251 -15.57 24.97 -59.65
N SER A 252 -14.98 25.59 -58.62
CA SER A 252 -14.64 27.03 -58.59
C SER A 252 -13.61 27.44 -59.63
N ILE A 253 -12.88 26.49 -60.24
CA ILE A 253 -11.97 26.77 -61.35
C ILE A 253 -12.75 27.19 -62.61
N ARG A 254 -14.04 26.84 -62.73
CA ARG A 254 -14.91 27.34 -63.82
C ARG A 254 -15.04 28.88 -63.81
N ASP A 255 -15.07 29.49 -62.62
CA ASP A 255 -15.17 30.95 -62.50
C ASP A 255 -13.85 31.63 -62.91
N LEU A 256 -12.71 30.99 -62.64
CA LEU A 256 -11.36 31.48 -62.98
C LEU A 256 -11.09 31.44 -64.49
N ILE A 257 -11.39 30.33 -65.18
CA ILE A 257 -11.08 30.16 -66.61
C ILE A 257 -11.72 31.23 -67.52
N ASN A 258 -12.84 31.83 -67.09
CA ASN A 258 -13.55 32.88 -67.82
C ASN A 258 -12.91 34.27 -67.64
N THR A 259 -11.94 34.40 -66.74
CA THR A 259 -11.22 35.66 -66.44
C THR A 259 -9.72 35.60 -66.73
N GLU A 260 -9.22 34.45 -67.20
CA GLU A 260 -7.79 34.14 -67.30
C GLU A 260 -7.22 34.52 -68.67
N PRO A 261 -6.39 35.58 -68.79
CA PRO A 261 -5.79 35.99 -70.06
C PRO A 261 -4.84 34.94 -70.67
N ASP A 262 -4.40 33.95 -69.89
CA ASP A 262 -3.60 32.82 -70.38
C ASP A 262 -4.40 31.82 -71.22
N LEU A 263 -5.73 31.84 -71.12
CA LEU A 263 -6.63 30.93 -71.85
C LEU A 263 -7.30 31.58 -73.08
N GLU A 264 -7.00 32.84 -73.38
CA GLU A 264 -7.56 33.56 -74.55
C GLU A 264 -7.36 32.80 -75.88
N GLY A 265 -6.27 32.04 -76.01
CA GLY A 265 -5.97 31.22 -77.19
C GLY A 265 -6.88 30.01 -77.40
N LEU A 266 -7.66 29.60 -76.38
CA LEU A 266 -8.57 28.45 -76.46
C LEU A 266 -9.99 28.84 -76.88
N HIS A 267 -10.35 30.13 -76.89
CA HIS A 267 -11.70 30.59 -77.26
C HIS A 267 -12.05 30.25 -78.71
N GLY A 268 -13.27 29.72 -78.92
CA GLY A 268 -13.71 29.23 -80.21
C GLY A 268 -13.36 27.77 -80.48
N ASN A 269 -12.64 27.10 -79.57
CA ASN A 269 -12.62 25.64 -79.52
C ASN A 269 -13.91 25.14 -78.84
N PRO A 270 -14.74 24.33 -79.52
CA PRO A 270 -16.06 23.94 -79.01
C PRO A 270 -16.01 23.06 -77.74
N ARG A 271 -14.87 22.45 -77.39
CA ARG A 271 -14.71 21.83 -76.07
C ARG A 271 -14.57 22.89 -74.97
N PHE A 272 -13.68 23.87 -75.16
CA PHE A 272 -13.42 24.92 -74.17
C PHE A 272 -14.67 25.81 -73.95
N ASP A 273 -15.34 26.22 -75.03
CA ASP A 273 -16.57 27.01 -74.94
C ASP A 273 -17.70 26.25 -74.19
N ALA A 274 -17.71 24.91 -74.23
CA ALA A 274 -18.65 24.09 -73.46
C ALA A 274 -18.32 24.05 -71.94
N LEU A 275 -17.05 24.21 -71.54
CA LEU A 275 -16.67 24.31 -70.12
C LEU A 275 -17.20 25.60 -69.48
N LEU A 276 -17.22 26.68 -70.28
CA LEU A 276 -17.71 28.01 -69.92
C LEU A 276 -19.25 28.13 -69.89
N HIS A 277 -19.98 27.21 -70.54
CA HIS A 277 -21.43 27.32 -70.76
C HIS A 277 -22.26 26.16 -70.19
N HIS A 278 -21.70 25.41 -69.23
CA HIS A 278 -22.42 24.33 -68.58
C HIS A 278 -23.33 24.84 -67.44
N ASP A 279 -24.46 25.43 -67.82
CA ASP A 279 -25.60 25.69 -66.93
C ASP A 279 -26.18 24.39 -66.32
N HIS A 280 -27.07 24.56 -65.33
CA HIS A 280 -27.73 23.51 -64.53
C HIS A 280 -29.00 22.93 -65.18
#